data_AF-A0A519BZS9-F1
#
_entry.id   AF-A0A519BZS9-F1
#
_cell.length_a   1.000
_cell.length_b   1.000
_cell.length_c   1.000
_cell.angle_alpha   90.00
_cell.angle_beta   90.00
_cell.angle_gamma   90.00
#
_symmetry.space_group_name_H-M   'P 1'
#
loop_
_entity.id
_entity.type
_entity.pdbx_description
1 polymer ?
#
loop_
_entity_poly.entity_id
_entity_poly.type
_entity_poly.pdbx_seq_one_letter_code
_entity_poly.pdbx_strand_id
1 'polypeptide(L)'
;MSLSTGERLLLMIKTGRRFNKIALPSLIILIGTGIYNSHLVLQSPEILFASSYGAFLITKIILVIALIITFAVHIRIFSKDIEEKITAKQIPDNELGKLNKKGMILGETTVVISVAILFFAALLDAGV
;
A
#
# COMPACT_ATOMS: atom_id res chain seq x y z
N MET A 1 31.08 6.21 -6.97
CA MET A 1 30.16 7.26 -7.46
C MET A 1 28.82 7.09 -6.77
N SER A 2 28.27 8.13 -6.14
CA SER A 2 26.90 8.12 -5.63
C SER A 2 25.92 8.49 -6.75
N LEU A 3 24.86 7.70 -6.96
CA LEU A 3 23.80 8.03 -7.92
C LEU A 3 23.21 9.41 -7.62
N SER A 4 22.97 10.19 -8.66
CA SER A 4 22.22 11.46 -8.61
C SER A 4 20.75 11.21 -8.24
N THR A 5 20.05 12.25 -7.77
CA THR A 5 18.63 12.14 -7.37
C THR A 5 17.73 11.64 -8.51
N GLY A 6 17.98 12.09 -9.74
CA GLY A 6 17.24 11.65 -10.93
C GLY A 6 17.48 10.16 -11.24
N GLU A 7 18.72 9.69 -11.18
CA GLU A 7 19.06 8.28 -11.43
C GLU A 7 18.46 7.36 -10.35
N ARG A 8 18.46 7.78 -9.09
CA ARG A 8 17.79 7.05 -7.99
C ARG A 8 16.29 6.95 -8.21
N LEU A 9 15.63 8.06 -8.58
CA LEU A 9 14.21 8.09 -8.89
C LEU A 9 13.87 7.17 -10.07
N LEU A 10 14.65 7.21 -11.14
CA LEU A 10 14.48 6.34 -12.30
C LEU A 10 14.60 4.86 -11.92
N LEU A 11 15.59 4.51 -11.08
CA LEU A 11 15.74 3.16 -10.56
C LEU A 11 14.53 2.75 -9.73
N MET A 12 14.04 3.63 -8.85
CA MET A 12 12.88 3.39 -8.00
C MET A 12 11.60 3.19 -8.83
N ILE A 13 11.36 4.02 -9.85
CA ILE A 13 10.21 3.89 -10.76
C ILE A 13 10.28 2.57 -11.52
N LYS A 14 11.42 2.24 -12.14
CA LYS A 14 11.60 1.00 -12.91
C LYS A 14 11.40 -0.24 -12.04
N THR A 15 12.01 -0.25 -10.85
CA THR A 15 11.88 -1.34 -9.89
C THR A 15 10.46 -1.46 -9.38
N GLY A 16 9.82 -0.34 -9.00
CA GLY A 16 8.44 -0.28 -8.53
C GLY A 16 7.45 -0.86 -9.54
N ARG A 17 7.57 -0.51 -10.82
CA ARG A 17 6.71 -1.10 -11.86
C ARG A 17 6.88 -2.61 -12.02
N ARG A 18 8.12 -3.12 -11.91
CA ARG A 18 8.36 -4.57 -11.95
C ARG A 18 7.78 -5.26 -10.73
N PHE A 19 7.94 -4.66 -9.55
CA PHE A 19 7.37 -5.14 -8.30
C PHE A 19 5.84 -5.15 -8.32
N ASN A 20 5.20 -4.18 -8.98
CA ASN A 20 3.72 -4.13 -9.10
C ASN A 20 3.11 -5.40 -9.72
N LYS A 21 3.86 -6.12 -10.57
CA LYS A 21 3.41 -7.42 -11.11
C LYS A 21 3.16 -8.48 -10.04
N ILE A 22 3.81 -8.34 -8.88
CA ILE A 22 3.66 -9.23 -7.73
C ILE A 22 2.75 -8.55 -6.69
N ALA A 23 2.97 -7.27 -6.41
CA ALA A 23 2.25 -6.54 -5.37
C ALA A 23 0.72 -6.50 -5.61
N LEU A 24 0.28 -6.32 -6.87
CA LEU A 24 -1.14 -6.28 -7.18
C LEU A 24 -1.82 -7.64 -6.95
N PRO A 25 -1.30 -8.78 -7.46
CA PRO A 25 -1.78 -10.11 -7.07
C PRO A 25 -1.76 -10.35 -5.56
N SER A 26 -0.70 -9.94 -4.86
CA SER A 26 -0.60 -10.08 -3.40
C SER A 26 -1.71 -9.30 -2.68
N LEU A 27 -2.06 -8.10 -3.15
CA LEU A 27 -3.16 -7.31 -2.61
C LEU A 27 -4.52 -8.01 -2.84
N ILE A 28 -4.72 -8.62 -4.00
CA ILE A 28 -5.93 -9.40 -4.30
C ILE A 28 -6.04 -10.60 -3.35
N ILE A 29 -4.93 -11.33 -3.14
CA ILE A 29 -4.89 -12.47 -2.21
C ILE A 29 -5.18 -12.02 -0.78
N LEU A 30 -4.58 -10.90 -0.33
CA LEU A 30 -4.83 -10.32 0.99
C LEU A 30 -6.32 -10.02 1.20
N ILE A 31 -6.98 -9.42 0.21
CA ILE A 31 -8.41 -9.12 0.27
C ILE A 31 -9.24 -10.41 0.30
N GLY A 32 -8.96 -11.35 -0.62
CA GLY A 32 -9.69 -12.62 -0.71
C GLY A 32 -9.60 -13.45 0.57
N THR A 33 -8.39 -13.63 1.10
CA THR A 33 -8.15 -14.32 2.37
C THR A 33 -8.75 -13.57 3.56
N GLY A 34 -8.70 -12.25 3.57
CA GLY A 34 -9.37 -11.42 4.57
C GLY A 34 -10.88 -11.63 4.62
N ILE A 35 -11.53 -11.70 3.45
CA ILE A 35 -12.96 -11.99 3.33
C ILE A 35 -13.26 -13.42 3.80
N TYR A 36 -12.48 -14.41 3.36
CA TYR A 36 -12.67 -15.80 3.77
C TYR A 36 -12.59 -15.97 5.30
N ASN A 37 -11.61 -15.35 5.95
CA ASN A 37 -11.44 -15.44 7.39
C ASN A 37 -12.55 -14.71 8.17
N SER A 38 -13.28 -13.78 7.55
CA SER A 38 -14.42 -13.08 8.17
C SER A 38 -15.73 -13.89 8.26
N HIS A 39 -15.65 -15.21 8.04
CA HIS A 39 -16.79 -16.13 8.03
C HIS A 39 -17.78 -15.99 9.21
N LEU A 40 -17.28 -15.74 10.44
CA LEU A 40 -18.14 -15.55 11.62
C LEU A 40 -19.13 -14.40 11.44
N VAL A 41 -18.70 -13.29 10.86
CA VAL A 41 -19.56 -12.13 10.59
C VAL A 41 -20.48 -12.38 9.40
N LEU A 42 -20.01 -13.13 8.40
CA LEU A 42 -20.85 -13.52 7.26
C LEU A 42 -22.04 -14.42 7.69
N GLN A 43 -21.86 -15.21 8.76
CA GLN A 43 -22.90 -16.07 9.33
C GLN A 43 -23.77 -15.35 10.35
N SER A 44 -23.23 -14.38 11.08
CA SER A 44 -23.94 -13.65 12.14
C SER A 44 -23.53 -12.18 12.15
N PRO A 45 -24.24 -11.32 11.38
CA PRO A 45 -23.92 -9.90 11.25
C PRO A 45 -23.94 -9.13 12.58
N GLU A 46 -24.68 -9.60 13.58
CA GLU A 46 -24.77 -8.98 14.91
C GLU A 46 -23.41 -8.94 15.63
N ILE A 47 -22.53 -9.93 15.37
CA ILE A 47 -21.18 -10.01 15.93
C ILE A 47 -20.34 -8.79 15.53
N LEU A 48 -20.61 -8.18 14.37
CA LEU A 48 -19.88 -7.03 13.86
C LEU A 48 -19.97 -5.81 14.78
N PHE A 49 -21.09 -5.63 15.47
CA PHE A 49 -21.35 -4.45 16.31
C PHE A 49 -21.39 -4.76 17.81
N ALA A 50 -21.53 -6.03 18.18
CA ALA A 50 -21.68 -6.44 19.58
C ALA A 50 -20.39 -6.98 20.23
N SER A 51 -19.26 -7.04 19.50
CA SER A 51 -18.02 -7.70 19.97
C SER A 51 -16.75 -6.90 19.71
N SER A 52 -15.70 -7.16 20.51
CA SER A 52 -14.34 -6.68 20.25
C SER A 52 -13.82 -7.18 18.88
N TYR A 53 -14.11 -8.43 18.56
CA TYR A 53 -13.82 -9.03 17.25
C TYR A 53 -14.37 -8.17 16.10
N GLY A 54 -15.63 -7.74 16.20
CA GLY A 54 -16.27 -6.88 15.20
C GLY A 54 -15.56 -5.53 15.04
N ALA A 55 -15.18 -4.89 16.15
CA ALA A 55 -14.44 -3.63 16.13
C ALA A 55 -13.06 -3.76 15.48
N PHE A 56 -12.32 -4.84 15.79
CA PHE A 56 -11.03 -5.13 15.16
C PHE A 56 -11.17 -5.43 13.67
N LEU A 57 -12.23 -6.16 13.26
CA LEU A 57 -12.51 -6.44 11.87
C LEU A 57 -12.83 -5.17 11.07
N ILE A 58 -13.68 -4.28 11.60
CA ILE A 58 -13.99 -2.98 10.97
C ILE A 58 -12.71 -2.15 10.80
N THR A 59 -11.89 -2.07 11.85
CA THR A 59 -10.63 -1.32 11.80
C THR A 59 -9.72 -1.87 10.72
N LYS A 60 -9.57 -3.20 10.63
CA LYS A 60 -8.81 -3.87 9.58
C LYS A 60 -9.35 -3.55 8.17
N ILE A 61 -10.67 -3.55 7.98
CA ILE A 61 -11.30 -3.20 6.69
C ILE A 61 -10.94 -1.77 6.28
N ILE A 62 -11.05 -0.80 7.21
CA ILE A 62 -10.68 0.60 6.96
C ILE A 62 -9.20 0.70 6.56
N LEU A 63 -8.31 -0.01 7.26
CA LEU A 63 -6.88 -0.04 6.92
C LEU A 63 -6.62 -0.65 5.54
N VAL A 64 -7.32 -1.73 5.16
CA VAL A 64 -7.23 -2.32 3.81
C VAL A 64 -7.69 -1.33 2.74
N ILE A 65 -8.78 -0.59 2.97
CA ILE A 65 -9.24 0.46 2.04
C ILE A 65 -8.18 1.56 1.92
N ALA A 66 -7.60 2.01 3.04
CA ALA A 66 -6.52 3.00 3.03
C ALA A 66 -5.28 2.49 2.28
N LEU A 67 -4.95 1.19 2.41
CA LEU A 67 -3.87 0.55 1.67
C LEU A 67 -4.14 0.57 0.15
N ILE A 68 -5.36 0.20 -0.27
CA ILE A 68 -5.76 0.21 -1.69
C ILE A 68 -5.61 1.61 -2.28
N ILE A 69 -6.12 2.64 -1.59
CA ILE A 69 -6.02 4.03 -2.04
C ILE A 69 -4.55 4.46 -2.14
N THR A 70 -3.75 4.19 -1.10
CA THR A 70 -2.32 4.54 -1.06
C THR A 70 -1.55 3.85 -2.19
N PHE A 71 -1.82 2.57 -2.43
CA PHE A 71 -1.21 1.80 -3.50
C PHE A 71 -1.59 2.35 -4.89
N ALA A 72 -2.86 2.69 -5.11
CA ALA A 72 -3.31 3.31 -6.36
C ALA A 72 -2.63 4.67 -6.60
N VAL A 73 -2.51 5.51 -5.56
CA VAL A 73 -1.78 6.78 -5.62
C VAL A 73 -0.29 6.54 -5.93
N HIS A 74 0.33 5.55 -5.29
CA HIS A 74 1.71 5.19 -5.54
C HIS A 74 1.95 4.80 -7.01
N ILE A 75 1.10 3.94 -7.59
CA ILE A 75 1.18 3.56 -9.00
C ILE A 75 1.02 4.79 -9.92
N ARG A 76 0.07 5.67 -9.61
CA ARG A 76 -0.21 6.86 -10.43
C ARG A 76 0.93 7.87 -10.41
N ILE A 77 1.56 8.09 -9.25
CA ILE A 77 2.67 9.06 -9.11
C ILE A 77 3.94 8.55 -9.78
N PHE A 78 4.21 7.25 -9.76
CA PHE A 78 5.41 6.65 -10.36
C PHE A 78 5.09 5.98 -11.70
N SER A 79 4.39 6.72 -12.56
CA SER A 79 3.98 6.27 -13.90
C SER A 79 5.13 6.33 -14.91
N LYS A 80 4.91 5.69 -16.07
CA LYS A 80 5.84 5.76 -17.21
C LYS A 80 6.05 7.20 -17.71
N ASP A 81 5.01 8.03 -17.65
CA ASP A 81 5.10 9.43 -18.08
C ASP A 81 6.09 10.24 -17.22
N ILE A 82 6.16 9.94 -15.92
CA ILE A 82 7.14 10.56 -15.02
C ILE A 82 8.55 10.07 -15.32
N GLU A 83 8.72 8.78 -15.62
CA GLU A 83 10.01 8.24 -16.09
C GLU A 83 10.50 8.96 -17.36
N GLU A 84 9.61 9.16 -18.33
CA GLU A 84 9.92 9.84 -19.60
C GLU A 84 10.29 11.32 -19.37
N LYS A 85 9.54 12.03 -18.51
CA LYS A 85 9.85 13.42 -18.14
C LYS A 85 11.18 13.59 -17.41
N ILE A 86 11.55 12.66 -16.52
CA ILE A 86 12.85 12.66 -15.83
C ILE A 86 13.98 12.39 -16.83
N THR A 87 13.79 11.41 -17.73
CA THR A 87 14.79 11.04 -18.75
C THR A 87 15.02 12.19 -19.73
N ALA A 88 13.96 12.89 -20.13
CA ALA A 88 14.02 14.05 -21.00
C ALA A 88 14.55 15.33 -20.31
N LYS A 89 14.95 15.26 -19.03
CA LYS A 89 15.38 16.40 -18.19
C LYS A 89 14.37 17.55 -18.17
N GLN A 90 13.07 17.23 -18.28
CA GLN A 90 11.99 18.21 -18.29
C GLN A 90 11.49 18.57 -16.88
N ILE A 91 11.98 17.87 -15.85
CA ILE A 91 11.66 18.17 -14.45
C ILE A 91 12.86 18.90 -13.82
N PRO A 92 12.66 20.09 -13.24
CA PRO A 92 13.73 20.83 -12.59
C PRO A 92 14.19 20.12 -11.30
N ASP A 93 15.47 20.29 -10.94
CA ASP A 93 16.10 19.55 -9.83
C ASP A 93 15.40 19.73 -8.47
N ASN A 94 14.83 20.91 -8.23
CA ASN A 94 14.03 21.20 -7.04
C ASN A 94 12.75 20.34 -6.95
N GLU A 95 12.12 20.03 -8.08
CA GLU A 95 10.95 19.16 -8.15
C GLU A 95 11.32 17.68 -8.08
N LEU A 96 12.48 17.27 -8.60
CA LEU A 96 13.01 15.93 -8.40
C LEU A 96 13.22 15.62 -6.91
N GLY A 97 13.76 16.56 -6.14
CA GLY A 97 13.91 16.41 -4.69
C GLY A 97 12.56 16.22 -3.97
N LYS A 98 11.54 17.00 -4.34
CA LYS A 98 10.18 16.87 -3.79
C LYS A 98 9.55 15.53 -4.15
N LEU A 99 9.71 15.08 -5.40
CA LEU A 99 9.18 13.80 -5.88
C LEU A 99 9.81 12.62 -5.13
N ASN A 100 11.12 12.65 -4.92
CA ASN A 100 11.82 11.62 -4.15
C ASN A 100 11.31 11.53 -2.72
N LYS A 101 11.19 12.67 -2.02
CA LYS A 101 10.67 12.72 -0.65
C LYS A 101 9.23 12.21 -0.57
N LYS A 102 8.36 12.64 -1.51
CA LYS A 102 6.98 12.15 -1.59
C LYS A 102 6.93 10.64 -1.80
N GLY A 103 7.78 10.10 -2.68
CA GLY A 103 7.87 8.67 -2.94
C GLY A 103 8.24 7.87 -1.72
N MET A 104 9.25 8.34 -0.98
CA MET A 104 9.70 7.68 0.24
C MET A 104 8.60 7.66 1.31
N ILE A 105 7.93 8.79 1.55
CA ILE A 105 6.82 8.89 2.51
C ILE A 105 5.65 7.98 2.11
N LEU A 106 5.28 7.95 0.82
CA LEU A 106 4.23 7.05 0.32
C LEU A 106 4.59 5.58 0.53
N GLY A 107 5.84 5.21 0.25
CA GLY A 107 6.36 3.86 0.50
C GLY A 107 6.31 3.48 1.98
N GLU A 108 6.86 4.32 2.85
CA GLU A 108 6.84 4.14 4.31
C GLU A 108 5.41 4.01 4.85
N THR A 109 4.50 4.89 4.42
CA THR A 109 3.09 4.86 4.82
C THR A 109 2.43 3.53 4.42
N THR A 110 2.69 3.06 3.20
CA THR A 110 2.18 1.77 2.70
C THR A 110 2.64 0.61 3.58
N VAL A 111 3.93 0.61 3.97
CA VAL A 111 4.50 -0.43 4.84
C VAL A 111 3.88 -0.38 6.24
N VAL A 112 3.75 0.80 6.85
CA VAL A 112 3.14 0.96 8.19
C VAL A 112 1.69 0.47 8.19
N ILE A 113 0.90 0.85 7.19
CA ILE A 113 -0.49 0.35 7.05
C ILE A 113 -0.51 -1.18 6.91
N SER A 114 0.40 -1.75 6.10
CA SER A 114 0.48 -3.20 5.90
C SER A 114 0.79 -3.94 7.21
N VAL A 115 1.73 -3.44 8.01
CA VAL A 115 2.06 -4.01 9.32
C VAL A 115 0.86 -3.92 10.28
N ALA A 116 0.15 -2.78 10.29
CA ALA A 116 -1.05 -2.63 11.10
C ALA A 116 -2.14 -3.64 10.70
N ILE A 117 -2.37 -3.86 9.40
CA ILE A 117 -3.33 -4.87 8.92
C ILE A 117 -2.96 -6.27 9.41
N LEU A 118 -1.68 -6.64 9.35
CA LEU A 118 -1.20 -7.93 9.83
C LEU A 118 -1.37 -8.06 11.35
N PHE A 119 -1.12 -7.00 12.10
CA PHE A 119 -1.33 -6.98 13.54
C PHE A 119 -2.81 -7.23 13.90
N PHE A 120 -3.75 -6.51 13.27
CA PHE A 120 -5.19 -6.76 13.49
C PHE A 120 -5.61 -8.15 13.02
N ALA A 121 -5.00 -8.68 11.97
CA ALA A 121 -5.25 -10.06 11.56
C ALA A 121 -4.85 -11.06 12.65
N ALA A 122 -3.70 -10.86 13.30
CA ALA A 122 -3.23 -11.71 14.40
C ALA A 122 -4.13 -11.58 15.65
N LEU A 123 -4.63 -10.39 15.96
CA LEU A 123 -5.60 -10.21 17.06
C LEU A 123 -6.90 -10.99 16.82
N LEU A 124 -7.43 -10.90 15.61
CA LEU A 124 -8.64 -11.63 15.21
C LEU A 124 -8.43 -13.16 15.28
N ASP A 125 -7.26 -13.65 14.88
CA ASP A 125 -6.91 -15.08 14.91
C ASP A 125 -6.70 -15.58 16.35
N ALA A 126 -6.18 -14.73 17.24
CA ALA A 126 -6.05 -15.03 18.67
C ALA A 126 -7.38 -15.02 19.43
N GLY A 127 -8.48 -14.62 18.79
CA GLY A 127 -9.82 -14.60 19.38
C GLY A 127 -10.06 -13.49 20.42
N VAL A 128 -9.27 -12.41 20.37
CA VAL A 128 -9.38 -11.24 21.25
C VAL A 128 -10.28 -10.18 20.61
#